data_AF-A0A1B6E3P3-F1
#
_entry.id   AF-A0A1B6E3P3-F1
#
_cell.length_a   1.000
_cell.length_b   1.000
_cell.length_c   1.000
_cell.angle_alpha   90.00
_cell.angle_beta   90.00
_cell.angle_gamma   90.00
#
_symmetry.space_group_name_H-M   'P 1'
#
loop_
_entity.id
_entity.type
_entity.pdbx_description
1 polymer ?
#
loop_
_entity_poly.entity_id
_entity_poly.type
_entity_poly.pdbx_seq_one_letter_code
_entity_poly.pdbx_strand_id
1 'polypeptide(L)'
;KKLLDKINNEIGLLLSDQYPSIDSRELKTFLRKNNIPIIFTAVDTPFSNGLNERLNQTLVNKIRCKINENTDKKAWTTIAHNCVQKYNETEHTTTGFAPKYLLEGTNVNLLPDRLKHQTTHEDWLEDRKIAFKNTIKSHHDNKTIF
;
A
#
# COMPACT_ATOMS: atom_id res chain seq x y z
N LYS A 1 17.22 -11.08 -4.92
CA LYS A 1 17.41 -9.61 -5.02
C LYS A 1 16.04 -8.99 -5.32
N LYS A 2 15.00 -9.36 -4.57
CA LYS A 2 14.55 -8.96 -3.22
C LYS A 2 14.12 -7.48 -3.21
N LEU A 3 12.79 -7.30 -3.16
CA LEU A 3 11.98 -6.07 -3.08
C LEU A 3 12.62 -4.81 -2.46
N LEU A 4 13.60 -5.00 -1.58
CA LEU A 4 14.29 -3.96 -0.82
C LEU A 4 15.15 -3.05 -1.69
N ASP A 5 15.73 -3.55 -2.79
CA ASP A 5 16.58 -2.74 -3.69
C ASP A 5 15.77 -1.65 -4.43
N LYS A 6 14.43 -1.74 -4.45
CA LYS A 6 13.53 -0.75 -5.09
C LYS A 6 13.04 0.35 -4.16
N ILE A 7 13.22 0.19 -2.84
CA ILE A 7 12.71 1.14 -1.87
C ILE A 7 13.91 1.95 -1.37
N ASN A 8 14.13 3.13 -1.96
CA ASN A 8 15.16 4.08 -1.51
C ASN A 8 14.77 4.80 -0.19
N ASN A 9 13.79 4.24 0.54
CA ASN A 9 13.28 4.73 1.80
C ASN A 9 13.64 3.73 2.90
N GLU A 10 14.37 4.18 3.91
CA GLU A 10 14.66 3.37 5.08
C GLU A 10 13.34 3.06 5.83
N ILE A 11 13.08 1.78 6.08
CA ILE A 11 11.89 1.34 6.83
C ILE A 11 12.14 1.65 8.31
N GLY A 12 11.42 2.61 8.88
CA GLY A 12 11.61 3.00 10.28
C GLY A 12 10.91 2.09 11.30
N LEU A 13 9.92 1.30 10.91
CA LEU A 13 9.15 0.43 11.80
C LEU A 13 8.42 -0.66 10.99
N LEU A 14 8.40 -1.88 11.52
CA LEU A 14 7.56 -2.96 11.03
C LEU A 14 6.42 -3.23 12.02
N LEU A 15 5.17 -3.10 11.58
CA LEU A 15 3.98 -3.50 12.35
C LEU A 15 3.46 -4.82 11.78
N SER A 16 3.20 -5.80 12.64
CA SER A 16 2.71 -7.11 12.21
C SER A 16 1.78 -7.77 13.24
N ASP A 17 1.02 -8.76 12.80
CA ASP A 17 0.28 -9.64 13.71
C ASP A 17 1.21 -10.71 14.30
N GLN A 18 0.70 -11.50 15.23
CA GLN A 18 1.48 -12.53 15.92
C GLN A 18 1.65 -13.82 15.10
N TYR A 19 1.72 -13.72 13.77
CA TYR A 19 1.89 -14.91 12.93
C TYR A 19 3.25 -15.58 13.19
N PRO A 20 3.30 -16.89 13.50
CA PRO A 20 4.54 -17.57 13.92
C PRO A 20 5.72 -17.44 12.95
N SER A 21 5.47 -17.36 11.64
CA SER A 21 6.54 -17.19 10.65
C SER A 21 7.21 -15.80 10.71
N ILE A 22 6.47 -14.79 11.15
CA ILE A 22 6.97 -13.42 11.35
C ILE A 22 7.73 -13.33 12.69
N ASP A 23 7.47 -14.26 13.62
CA ASP A 23 8.22 -14.39 14.87
C ASP A 23 9.56 -15.14 14.72
N SER A 24 9.93 -15.53 13.50
CA SER A 24 11.16 -16.28 13.22
C SER A 24 12.44 -15.56 13.66
N ARG A 25 13.43 -16.35 14.11
CA ARG A 25 14.74 -15.83 14.56
C ARG A 25 15.49 -15.13 13.43
N GLU A 26 15.37 -15.66 12.23
CA GLU A 26 16.00 -15.14 11.01
C GLU A 26 15.49 -13.73 10.70
N LEU A 27 14.17 -13.51 10.74
CA LEU A 27 13.59 -12.20 10.49
C LEU A 27 13.95 -11.20 11.59
N LYS A 28 13.84 -11.59 12.87
CA LYS A 28 14.25 -10.73 13.99
C LYS A 28 15.72 -10.32 13.91
N THR A 29 16.60 -11.22 13.51
CA THR A 29 18.02 -10.93 13.33
C THR A 29 18.26 -9.93 12.21
N PHE A 30 17.56 -10.10 11.07
CA PHE A 30 17.62 -9.15 9.97
C PHE A 30 17.14 -7.75 10.40
N LEU A 31 16.01 -7.65 11.07
CA LEU A 31 15.44 -6.38 11.51
C LEU A 31 16.36 -5.65 12.49
N ARG A 32 16.92 -6.37 13.48
CA ARG A 32 17.91 -5.82 14.41
C ARG A 32 19.15 -5.29 13.70
N LYS A 33 19.68 -6.03 12.71
CA LYS A 33 20.86 -5.62 11.95
C LYS A 33 20.63 -4.32 11.16
N ASN A 34 19.39 -4.08 10.72
CA ASN A 34 19.02 -2.88 9.96
C ASN A 34 18.40 -1.79 10.84
N ASN A 35 18.46 -1.92 12.17
CA ASN A 35 17.83 -0.98 13.13
C ASN A 35 16.33 -0.74 12.89
N ILE A 36 15.61 -1.77 12.42
CA ILE A 36 14.17 -1.71 12.17
C ILE A 36 13.45 -2.30 13.39
N PRO A 37 12.79 -1.50 14.25
CA PRO A 37 11.95 -2.03 15.31
C PRO A 37 10.77 -2.81 14.72
N ILE A 38 10.34 -3.86 15.43
CA ILE A 38 9.13 -4.62 15.12
C ILE A 38 8.13 -4.49 16.27
N ILE A 39 6.89 -4.15 15.95
CA ILE A 39 5.77 -4.10 16.89
C ILE A 39 4.75 -5.15 16.47
N PHE A 40 4.32 -5.96 17.44
CA PHE A 40 3.25 -6.92 17.26
C PHE A 40 1.93 -6.35 17.76
N THR A 41 0.86 -6.51 16.97
CA THR A 41 -0.49 -6.19 17.44
C THR A 41 -0.89 -7.14 18.58
N ALA A 42 -1.73 -6.66 19.50
CA ALA A 42 -2.24 -7.51 20.56
C ALA A 42 -3.11 -8.65 19.99
N VAL A 43 -3.12 -9.79 20.70
CA VAL A 43 -3.98 -10.93 20.37
C VAL A 43 -5.44 -10.48 20.39
N ASP A 44 -6.23 -10.97 19.43
CA ASP A 44 -7.67 -10.67 19.29
C ASP A 44 -8.01 -9.17 19.15
N THR A 45 -7.09 -8.37 18.58
CA THR A 45 -7.37 -6.96 18.22
C THR A 45 -7.44 -6.75 16.71
N PRO A 46 -8.51 -7.22 16.02
CA PRO A 46 -8.62 -7.16 14.56
C PRO A 46 -8.55 -5.72 14.01
N PHE A 47 -9.01 -4.73 14.77
CA PHE A 47 -8.91 -3.32 14.40
C PHE A 47 -7.46 -2.87 14.12
N SER A 48 -6.47 -3.47 14.82
CA SER A 48 -5.07 -3.09 14.74
C SER A 48 -4.43 -3.40 13.38
N ASN A 49 -5.05 -4.26 12.56
CA ASN A 49 -4.54 -4.66 11.24
C ASN A 49 -5.52 -4.33 10.10
N GLY A 50 -6.54 -3.49 10.36
CA GLY A 50 -7.63 -3.22 9.41
C GLY A 50 -7.20 -2.67 8.05
N LEU A 51 -6.08 -1.93 8.00
CA LEU A 51 -5.52 -1.46 6.72
C LEU A 51 -5.07 -2.61 5.82
N ASN A 52 -4.33 -3.58 6.38
CA ASN A 52 -3.87 -4.75 5.63
C ASN A 52 -5.05 -5.65 5.25
N GLU A 53 -6.02 -5.82 6.13
CA GLU A 53 -7.24 -6.58 5.83
C GLU A 53 -8.03 -5.98 4.66
N ARG A 54 -8.27 -4.66 4.68
CA ARG A 54 -8.98 -3.95 3.61
C ARG A 54 -8.23 -4.01 2.27
N LEU A 55 -6.91 -3.86 2.31
CA LEU A 55 -6.05 -4.04 1.14
C LEU A 55 -6.18 -5.45 0.56
N ASN A 56 -6.00 -6.48 1.40
CA ASN A 56 -6.03 -7.87 0.99
C ASN A 56 -7.40 -8.23 0.40
N GLN A 57 -8.50 -7.81 1.03
CA GLN A 57 -9.84 -8.01 0.49
C GLN A 57 -9.99 -7.36 -0.90
N THR A 58 -9.52 -6.12 -1.07
CA THR A 58 -9.60 -5.41 -2.36
C THR A 58 -8.82 -6.12 -3.45
N LEU A 59 -7.59 -6.56 -3.17
CA LEU A 59 -6.74 -7.26 -4.14
C LEU A 59 -7.31 -8.63 -4.49
N VAL A 60 -7.73 -9.42 -3.50
CA VAL A 60 -8.33 -10.75 -3.73
C VAL A 60 -9.59 -10.63 -4.59
N ASN A 61 -10.45 -9.65 -4.32
CA ASN A 61 -11.65 -9.41 -5.13
C ASN A 61 -11.29 -9.03 -6.57
N LYS A 62 -10.34 -8.10 -6.78
CA LYS A 62 -9.87 -7.73 -8.13
C LYS A 62 -9.30 -8.93 -8.88
N ILE A 63 -8.53 -9.79 -8.21
CA ILE A 63 -7.96 -11.01 -8.80
C ILE A 63 -9.08 -11.98 -9.21
N ARG A 64 -10.06 -12.24 -8.32
CA ARG A 64 -11.21 -13.11 -8.63
C ARG A 64 -12.00 -12.60 -9.83
N CYS A 65 -12.35 -11.31 -9.85
CA CYS A 65 -13.02 -10.71 -11.00
C CYS A 65 -12.21 -10.91 -12.28
N LYS A 66 -10.89 -10.67 -12.23
CA LYS A 66 -10.07 -10.76 -13.43
C LYS A 66 -9.84 -12.18 -13.93
N ILE A 67 -9.81 -13.17 -13.04
CA ILE A 67 -9.77 -14.58 -13.40
C ILE A 67 -11.08 -14.98 -14.09
N ASN A 68 -12.23 -14.51 -13.58
CA ASN A 68 -13.54 -14.85 -14.13
C ASN A 68 -13.84 -14.15 -15.47
N GLU A 69 -13.25 -12.99 -15.74
CA GLU A 69 -13.41 -12.25 -17.00
C GLU A 69 -12.61 -12.82 -18.18
N ASN A 70 -11.44 -13.43 -17.93
CA ASN A 70 -10.57 -13.86 -19.02
C ASN A 70 -10.99 -15.24 -19.54
N THR A 71 -11.34 -15.33 -20.82
CA THR A 71 -11.51 -16.60 -21.56
C THR A 71 -10.18 -17.31 -21.81
N ASP A 72 -9.07 -16.57 -21.84
CA ASP A 72 -7.72 -17.11 -22.03
C ASP A 72 -7.07 -17.49 -20.69
N LYS A 73 -6.48 -18.68 -20.63
CA LYS A 73 -5.78 -19.20 -19.44
C LYS A 73 -4.46 -18.45 -19.20
N LYS A 74 -4.52 -17.29 -18.55
CA LYS A 74 -3.35 -16.59 -18.00
C LYS A 74 -2.98 -17.17 -16.64
N ALA A 75 -1.68 -17.26 -16.36
CA ALA A 75 -1.19 -17.65 -15.04
C ALA A 75 -1.72 -16.67 -13.96
N TRP A 76 -2.16 -17.22 -12.83
CA TRP A 76 -2.71 -16.43 -11.72
C TRP A 76 -1.70 -15.41 -11.20
N THR A 77 -0.41 -15.73 -11.22
CA THR A 77 0.69 -14.86 -10.80
C THR A 77 0.73 -13.59 -11.65
N THR A 78 0.61 -13.71 -12.97
CA THR A 78 0.58 -12.56 -13.89
C THR A 78 -0.64 -11.67 -13.62
N ILE A 79 -1.79 -12.27 -13.36
CA ILE A 79 -3.02 -11.53 -13.00
C ILE A 79 -2.82 -10.78 -11.69
N ALA A 80 -2.27 -11.43 -10.67
CA ALA A 80 -1.99 -10.82 -9.37
C ALA A 80 -1.05 -9.60 -9.49
N HIS A 81 0.04 -9.71 -10.24
CA HIS A 81 0.94 -8.58 -10.48
C HIS A 81 0.23 -7.41 -11.17
N ASN A 82 -0.61 -7.68 -12.18
CA ASN A 82 -1.39 -6.64 -12.86
C ASN A 82 -2.38 -5.97 -11.91
N CYS A 83 -3.07 -6.74 -11.06
CA CYS A 83 -4.00 -6.22 -10.07
C CYS A 83 -3.29 -5.32 -9.05
N VAL A 84 -2.10 -5.70 -8.57
CA VAL A 84 -1.30 -4.87 -7.64
C VAL A 84 -0.85 -3.58 -8.31
N GLN A 85 -0.35 -3.65 -9.55
CA GLN A 85 0.06 -2.46 -10.29
C GLN A 85 -1.11 -1.49 -10.46
N LYS A 86 -2.27 -1.99 -10.93
CA LYS A 86 -3.47 -1.17 -11.10
C LYS A 86 -3.95 -0.58 -9.79
N TYR A 87 -3.92 -1.35 -8.71
CA TYR A 87 -4.27 -0.84 -7.38
C TYR A 87 -3.38 0.35 -7.00
N ASN A 88 -2.06 0.22 -7.15
CA ASN A 88 -1.12 1.29 -6.82
C ASN A 88 -1.23 2.53 -7.74
N GLU A 89 -1.75 2.36 -8.95
CA GLU A 89 -1.99 3.45 -9.92
C GLU A 89 -3.40 4.06 -9.80
N THR A 90 -4.29 3.50 -8.99
CA THR A 90 -5.65 4.01 -8.79
C THR A 90 -5.69 4.98 -7.61
N GLU A 91 -6.37 6.12 -7.77
CA GLU A 91 -6.61 7.06 -6.68
C GLU A 91 -7.49 6.44 -5.58
N HIS A 92 -7.09 6.64 -4.32
CA HIS A 92 -7.87 6.19 -3.18
C HIS A 92 -8.76 7.32 -2.67
N THR A 93 -10.02 7.01 -2.33
CA THR A 93 -10.96 8.00 -1.80
C THR A 93 -10.51 8.62 -0.48
N THR A 94 -9.79 7.86 0.36
CA THR A 94 -9.28 8.35 1.66
C THR A 94 -8.18 9.39 1.51
N THR A 95 -7.22 9.18 0.60
CA THR A 95 -6.08 10.10 0.43
C THR A 95 -6.38 11.17 -0.63
N GLY A 96 -7.19 10.84 -1.63
CA GLY A 96 -7.38 11.63 -2.86
C GLY A 96 -6.30 11.39 -3.92
N PHE A 97 -5.38 10.45 -3.69
CA PHE A 97 -4.21 10.25 -4.55
C PHE A 97 -3.89 8.76 -4.71
N ALA A 98 -3.20 8.42 -5.79
CA ALA A 98 -2.73 7.06 -6.03
C ALA A 98 -1.51 6.71 -5.16
N PRO A 99 -1.41 5.49 -4.60
CA PRO A 99 -0.27 5.07 -3.78
C PRO A 99 1.09 5.23 -4.47
N LYS A 100 1.19 4.89 -5.76
CA LYS A 100 2.43 5.02 -6.55
C LYS A 100 2.87 6.47 -6.70
N TYR A 101 1.92 7.38 -6.91
CA TYR A 101 2.21 8.82 -6.95
C TYR A 101 2.75 9.31 -5.61
N LEU A 102 2.10 8.95 -4.49
CA LEU A 102 2.56 9.37 -3.16
C LEU A 102 3.94 8.81 -2.79
N LEU A 103 4.30 7.64 -3.30
CA LEU A 103 5.58 6.98 -3.02
C LEU A 103 6.72 7.48 -3.91
N GLU A 104 6.47 7.62 -5.21
CA GLU A 104 7.51 7.82 -6.24
C GLU A 104 7.44 9.19 -6.94
N GLY A 105 6.38 9.98 -6.71
CA GLY A 105 6.11 11.21 -7.46
C GLY A 105 5.72 10.98 -8.92
N THR A 106 5.51 9.72 -9.32
CA THR A 106 5.19 9.38 -10.71
C THR A 106 3.74 9.74 -11.03
N ASN A 107 3.55 10.54 -12.08
CA ASN A 107 2.22 10.85 -12.59
C ASN A 107 1.57 9.58 -13.18
N VAL A 108 0.55 9.05 -12.49
CA VAL A 108 -0.20 7.86 -12.90
C VAL A 108 -1.49 8.21 -13.66
N ASN A 109 -1.69 9.48 -13.98
CA ASN A 109 -2.93 9.94 -14.57
C ASN A 109 -3.06 9.42 -16.01
N LEU A 110 -4.25 8.95 -16.37
CA LEU A 110 -4.56 8.40 -17.70
C LEU A 110 -4.61 9.49 -18.79
N LEU A 111 -4.56 10.75 -18.37
CA LEU A 111 -4.57 11.89 -19.29
C LEU A 111 -3.44 11.78 -20.33
N PRO A 112 -3.68 12.15 -21.60
CA PRO A 112 -2.62 12.31 -22.58
C PRO A 112 -1.55 13.28 -22.09
N ASP A 113 -0.28 13.08 -22.44
CA ASP A 113 0.83 13.90 -21.94
C ASP A 113 0.64 15.41 -22.19
N ARG A 114 -0.07 15.78 -23.26
CA ARG A 114 -0.39 17.17 -23.59
C ARG A 114 -1.32 17.86 -22.59
N LEU A 115 -2.10 17.09 -21.84
CA LEU A 115 -3.04 17.58 -20.82
C LEU A 115 -2.49 17.39 -19.40
N LYS A 116 -1.30 16.79 -19.25
CA LYS A 116 -0.68 16.62 -17.95
C LYS A 116 -0.06 17.93 -17.52
N HIS A 117 -0.47 18.42 -16.35
CA HIS A 117 0.29 19.46 -15.66
C HIS A 117 1.62 18.88 -15.20
N GLN A 118 2.70 19.65 -15.37
CA GLN A 118 4.00 19.31 -14.79
C GLN A 118 3.92 19.54 -13.30
N THR A 119 3.97 18.45 -12.53
CA THR A 119 4.02 18.50 -11.07
C THR A 119 5.48 18.67 -10.65
N THR A 120 5.76 19.72 -9.90
CA THR A 120 7.10 19.92 -9.34
C THR A 120 7.33 19.03 -8.12
N HIS A 121 8.58 18.92 -7.67
CA HIS A 121 8.88 18.22 -6.42
C HIS A 121 8.19 18.89 -5.21
N GLU A 122 8.07 20.21 -5.21
CA GLU A 122 7.42 20.94 -4.12
C GLU A 122 5.92 20.62 -4.06
N ASP A 123 5.26 20.60 -5.22
CA ASP A 123 3.84 20.20 -5.32
C ASP A 123 3.63 18.78 -4.80
N TRP A 124 4.52 17.84 -5.16
CA TRP A 124 4.44 16.46 -4.68
C TRP A 124 4.57 16.35 -3.16
N LEU A 125 5.44 17.16 -2.54
CA LEU A 125 5.55 17.20 -1.07
C LEU A 125 4.31 17.77 -0.40
N GLU A 126 3.70 18.81 -1.00
CA GLU A 126 2.44 19.36 -0.50
C GLU A 126 1.28 18.36 -0.63
N ASP A 127 1.19 17.65 -1.76
CA ASP A 127 0.20 16.58 -1.95
C ASP A 127 0.34 15.47 -0.91
N ARG A 128 1.57 15.11 -0.53
CA ARG A 128 1.80 14.16 0.58
C ARG A 128 1.28 14.68 1.91
N LYS A 129 1.45 15.98 2.20
CA LYS A 129 0.89 16.60 3.41
C LYS A 129 -0.65 16.62 3.36
N ILE A 130 -1.24 16.87 2.20
CA ILE A 130 -2.70 16.84 2.01
C ILE A 130 -3.23 15.41 2.22
N ALA A 131 -2.60 14.41 1.60
CA ALA A 131 -2.97 13.01 1.75
C ALA A 131 -2.94 12.56 3.23
N PHE A 132 -1.94 13.02 3.99
CA PHE A 132 -1.84 12.77 5.42
C PHE A 132 -2.98 13.42 6.22
N LYS A 133 -3.29 14.69 5.95
CA LYS A 133 -4.43 15.39 6.57
C LYS A 133 -5.76 14.69 6.26
N ASN A 134 -5.97 14.28 5.02
CA ASN A 134 -7.18 13.56 4.60
C ASN A 134 -7.32 12.21 5.32
N THR A 135 -6.20 11.49 5.50
CA THR A 135 -6.18 10.23 6.24
C THR A 135 -6.58 10.43 7.70
N ILE A 136 -6.01 11.44 8.37
CA ILE A 136 -6.38 11.78 9.76
C ILE A 136 -7.86 12.15 9.85
N LYS A 137 -8.36 12.97 8.93
CA LYS A 137 -9.76 13.36 8.88
C LYS A 137 -10.66 12.13 8.73
N SER A 138 -10.40 11.28 7.74
CA SER A 138 -11.17 10.05 7.50
C SER A 138 -11.16 9.11 8.71
N HIS A 139 -10.02 9.01 9.43
CA HIS A 139 -9.93 8.22 10.66
C HIS A 139 -10.83 8.77 11.78
N HIS A 140 -10.81 10.09 11.99
CA HIS A 140 -11.69 10.73 12.96
C HIS A 140 -13.17 10.59 12.60
N ASP A 141 -13.51 10.80 11.33
CA ASP A 141 -14.89 10.65 10.83
C ASP A 141 -15.38 9.19 11.02
N ASN A 142 -14.53 8.20 10.77
CA ASN A 142 -14.88 6.80 11.03
C ASN A 142 -15.11 6.51 12.52
N LYS A 143 -14.36 7.17 13.43
CA LYS A 143 -14.55 7.02 14.89
C LYS A 143 -15.84 7.65 15.42
N THR A 144 -16.43 8.60 14.71
CA THR A 144 -17.70 9.22 15.14
C THR A 144 -18.91 8.47 14.61
N ILE A 145 -18.75 7.75 13.49
CA ILE A 145 -19.81 6.97 12.84
C ILE A 145 -19.94 5.55 13.41
N PHE A 146 -18.83 4.95 13.88
CA PHE A 146 -18.74 3.58 14.40
C PHE A 146 -18.23 3.57 15.84
#